data_AF-K1YL69-F1
#
_entry.id   AF-K1YL69-F1
#
_cell.length_a   1.000
_cell.length_b   1.000
_cell.length_c   1.000
_cell.angle_alpha   90.00
_cell.angle_beta   90.00
_cell.angle_gamma   90.00
#
_symmetry.space_group_name_H-M   'P 1'
#
loop_
_entity.id
_entity.type
_entity.pdbx_description
1 polymer ?
#
loop_
_entity_poly.entity_id
_entity_poly.type
_entity_poly.pdbx_seq_one_letter_code
_entity_poly.pdbx_strand_id
1 'polypeptide(L)'
;MPGLGFRFDQDERWPYPNPTGLAGVMEGFCPPHYPDMRAAVDALCERKFGPGGPFHPDTPGPWQDSRTVRSAALAHDERFSECVTLQAQYVYDTFGKFPGTVPSMFLIMYLQAHHLDLDFYDKFYKPGSYLQSHARHTAHWHPEG
;
A
#
# COMPACT_ATOMS: atom_id res chain seq x y z
N MET A 1 13.81 -1.04 -23.99
CA MET A 1 14.18 -0.89 -22.56
C MET A 1 13.46 -1.99 -21.77
N PRO A 2 14.15 -2.85 -21.01
CA PRO A 2 13.58 -4.06 -20.40
C PRO A 2 12.73 -3.82 -19.12
N GLY A 3 12.06 -2.66 -19.00
CA GLY A 3 11.08 -2.40 -17.93
C GLY A 3 11.59 -2.59 -16.49
N LEU A 4 12.86 -2.31 -16.20
CA LEU A 4 13.50 -2.56 -14.89
C LEU A 4 13.44 -4.03 -14.43
N GLY A 5 13.27 -4.98 -15.36
CA GLY A 5 13.09 -6.39 -15.04
C GLY A 5 11.67 -6.77 -14.62
N PHE A 6 10.71 -5.83 -14.64
CA PHE A 6 9.32 -6.16 -14.38
C PHE A 6 8.78 -7.09 -15.45
N ARG A 7 8.06 -8.11 -15.00
CA ARG A 7 7.15 -8.87 -15.84
C ARG A 7 6.03 -7.94 -16.31
N PHE A 8 5.72 -7.99 -17.60
CA PHE A 8 4.55 -7.34 -18.17
C PHE A 8 3.83 -8.28 -19.12
N ASP A 9 2.52 -8.09 -19.22
CA ASP A 9 1.62 -8.79 -20.13
C ASP A 9 1.16 -7.86 -21.25
N GLN A 10 0.73 -8.46 -22.36
CA GLN A 10 0.13 -7.75 -23.48
C GLN A 10 -1.14 -8.46 -23.90
N ASP A 11 -2.10 -7.68 -24.37
CA ASP A 11 -3.39 -8.15 -24.86
C ASP A 11 -3.88 -7.13 -25.90
N GLU A 12 -4.51 -7.61 -26.97
CA GLU A 12 -5.03 -6.76 -28.05
C GLU A 12 -6.07 -5.74 -27.57
N ARG A 13 -6.73 -6.02 -26.44
CA ARG A 13 -7.68 -5.12 -25.79
C ARG A 13 -7.02 -3.89 -25.14
N TRP A 14 -5.70 -3.90 -24.94
CA TRP A 14 -5.02 -2.87 -24.17
C TRP A 14 -4.19 -1.93 -25.04
N PRO A 15 -4.22 -0.61 -24.80
CA PRO A 15 -3.40 0.34 -25.54
C PRO A 15 -1.90 0.23 -25.20
N TYR A 16 -1.56 -0.34 -24.04
CA TYR A 16 -0.20 -0.44 -23.52
C TYR A 16 0.00 -1.77 -22.78
N PRO A 17 1.24 -2.29 -22.70
CA PRO A 17 1.58 -3.42 -21.84
C PRO A 17 1.16 -3.19 -20.38
N ASN A 18 0.85 -4.28 -19.68
CA ASN A 18 0.47 -4.29 -18.28
C ASN A 18 1.59 -4.86 -17.40
N PRO A 19 2.43 -4.04 -16.76
CA PRO A 19 3.39 -4.51 -15.78
C PRO A 19 2.66 -5.09 -14.56
N THR A 20 2.97 -6.32 -14.19
CA THR A 20 2.32 -7.03 -13.08
C THR A 20 3.23 -7.23 -11.89
N GLY A 21 4.55 -7.09 -12.05
CA GLY A 21 5.48 -7.10 -10.91
C GLY A 21 6.90 -7.56 -11.24
N LEU A 22 7.76 -7.51 -10.23
CA LEU A 22 9.11 -8.08 -10.23
C LEU A 22 9.15 -9.22 -9.21
N ALA A 23 9.46 -10.43 -9.68
CA ALA A 23 9.32 -11.65 -8.90
C ALA A 23 10.18 -11.61 -7.62
N GLY A 24 9.58 -11.96 -6.48
CA GLY A 24 10.22 -11.92 -5.16
C GLY A 24 10.56 -10.52 -4.61
N VAL A 25 10.21 -9.45 -5.34
CA VAL A 25 10.43 -8.06 -4.91
C VAL A 25 9.11 -7.32 -4.73
N MET A 26 8.31 -7.24 -5.79
CA MET A 26 7.01 -6.56 -5.78
C MET A 26 6.10 -7.17 -6.83
N GLU A 27 5.17 -8.01 -6.39
CA GLU A 27 4.21 -8.70 -7.25
C GLU A 27 2.80 -8.15 -7.03
N GLY A 28 2.02 -8.07 -8.10
CA GLY A 28 0.65 -7.60 -8.06
C GLY A 28 -0.27 -8.63 -7.43
N PHE A 29 -1.26 -8.16 -6.68
CA PHE A 29 -2.37 -8.98 -6.21
C PHE A 29 -3.38 -9.18 -7.35
N CYS A 30 -2.95 -9.89 -8.38
CA CYS A 30 -3.73 -10.28 -9.55
C CYS A 30 -3.02 -11.40 -10.31
N PRO A 31 -3.70 -12.08 -11.25
CA PRO A 31 -3.03 -12.94 -12.20
C PRO A 31 -1.88 -12.23 -12.96
N PRO A 32 -0.80 -12.96 -13.29
CA PRO A 32 -0.60 -14.40 -13.08
C PRO A 32 0.00 -14.78 -11.71
N HIS A 33 0.23 -13.82 -10.81
CA HIS A 33 0.85 -14.08 -9.50
C HIS A 33 -0.09 -14.80 -8.54
N TYR A 34 -1.39 -14.62 -8.75
CA TYR A 34 -2.46 -15.38 -8.09
C TYR A 34 -3.36 -16.01 -9.15
N PRO A 35 -3.92 -17.21 -8.91
CA PRO A 35 -4.72 -17.92 -9.92
C PRO A 35 -6.01 -17.19 -10.31
N ASP A 36 -6.61 -16.46 -9.38
CA ASP A 36 -7.82 -15.67 -9.57
C ASP A 36 -7.84 -14.47 -8.59
N MET A 37 -8.88 -13.64 -8.68
CA MET A 37 -8.99 -12.48 -7.79
C MET A 37 -9.42 -12.85 -6.36
N ARG A 38 -9.99 -14.05 -6.13
CA ARG A 38 -10.28 -14.54 -4.77
C ARG A 38 -8.97 -14.78 -4.02
N ALA A 39 -8.07 -15.57 -4.60
CA ALA A 39 -6.75 -15.84 -4.05
C ALA A 39 -5.94 -14.56 -3.85
N ALA A 40 -6.06 -13.59 -4.77
CA ALA A 40 -5.43 -12.28 -4.62
C ALA A 40 -6.01 -11.47 -3.43
N VAL A 41 -7.33 -11.46 -3.26
CA VAL A 41 -7.99 -10.78 -2.13
C VAL A 41 -7.63 -11.44 -0.80
N ASP A 42 -7.66 -12.76 -0.72
CA ASP A 42 -7.30 -13.52 0.48
C ASP A 42 -5.84 -13.23 0.88
N ALA A 43 -4.91 -13.26 -0.09
CA ALA A 43 -3.52 -12.96 0.16
C ALA A 43 -3.29 -11.49 0.56
N LEU A 44 -4.06 -10.55 0.02
CA LEU A 44 -4.01 -9.15 0.45
C LEU A 44 -4.51 -8.98 1.88
N CYS A 45 -5.58 -9.69 2.26
CA CYS A 45 -6.10 -9.69 3.62
C CYS A 45 -5.07 -10.25 4.59
N GLU A 46 -4.47 -11.40 4.28
CA GLU A 46 -3.40 -12.00 5.09
C GLU A 46 -2.20 -11.05 5.22
N ARG A 47 -1.73 -10.43 4.12
CA ARG A 47 -0.65 -9.44 4.17
C ARG A 47 -0.98 -8.26 5.08
N LYS A 48 -2.24 -7.83 5.11
CA LYS A 48 -2.69 -6.67 5.89
C LYS A 48 -2.82 -6.98 7.38
N PHE A 49 -3.47 -8.10 7.69
CA PHE A 49 -3.97 -8.40 9.04
C PHE A 49 -3.27 -9.59 9.71
N GLY A 50 -2.63 -10.47 8.94
CA GLY A 50 -1.87 -11.61 9.45
C GLY A 50 -0.56 -11.22 10.13
N PRO A 51 0.16 -12.17 10.74
CA PRO A 51 1.37 -11.90 11.51
C PRO A 51 2.41 -11.08 10.74
N GLY A 52 2.89 -9.98 11.33
CA GLY A 52 3.82 -9.05 10.68
C GLY A 52 3.17 -8.04 9.74
N GLY A 53 1.87 -8.18 9.47
CA GLY A 53 1.08 -7.22 8.69
C GLY A 53 0.92 -5.88 9.42
N PRO A 54 0.69 -4.77 8.69
CA PRO A 54 0.59 -3.43 9.26
C PRO A 54 -0.58 -3.25 10.23
N PHE A 55 -1.60 -4.09 10.18
CA PHE A 55 -2.75 -4.01 11.08
C PHE A 55 -2.76 -5.12 12.14
N HIS A 56 -1.74 -5.97 12.18
CA HIS A 56 -1.63 -6.99 13.21
C HIS A 56 -1.21 -6.35 14.55
N PRO A 57 -1.86 -6.69 15.68
CA PRO A 57 -1.63 -6.06 16.99
C PRO A 57 -0.19 -6.23 17.51
N ASP A 58 0.48 -7.32 17.14
CA ASP A 58 1.84 -7.61 17.59
C ASP A 58 2.93 -7.03 16.67
N THR A 59 2.57 -6.41 15.54
CA THR A 59 3.55 -5.79 14.65
C THR A 59 4.13 -4.54 15.33
N PRO A 60 5.45 -4.44 15.55
CA PRO A 60 6.04 -3.28 16.21
C PRO A 60 5.85 -2.01 15.38
N GLY A 61 5.83 -0.86 16.03
CA GLY A 61 5.65 0.43 15.35
C GLY A 61 6.18 1.61 16.15
N PRO A 62 6.20 2.80 15.51
CA PRO A 62 6.70 4.02 16.11
C PRO A 62 5.67 4.68 17.05
N TRP A 63 4.40 4.25 17.03
CA TRP A 63 3.37 4.72 17.97
C TRP A 63 3.71 4.34 19.40
N GLN A 64 3.40 5.22 20.35
CA GLN A 64 3.51 4.95 21.79
C GLN A 64 2.72 3.69 22.17
N ASP A 65 1.47 3.60 21.70
CA ASP A 65 0.62 2.40 21.82
C ASP A 65 0.38 1.78 20.44
N SER A 66 1.42 1.12 19.91
CA SER A 66 1.36 0.45 18.60
C SER A 66 0.30 -0.65 18.54
N ARG A 67 0.05 -1.36 19.65
CA ARG A 67 -0.93 -2.45 19.68
C ARG A 67 -2.32 -1.90 19.40
N THR A 68 -2.75 -0.90 20.18
CA THR A 68 -4.08 -0.30 20.06
C THR A 68 -4.29 0.32 18.68
N VAL A 69 -3.30 1.06 18.17
CA VAL A 69 -3.41 1.71 16.85
C VAL A 69 -3.55 0.68 15.73
N ARG A 70 -2.74 -0.40 15.74
CA ARG A 70 -2.80 -1.41 14.69
C ARG A 70 -4.08 -2.23 14.77
N SER A 71 -4.52 -2.62 15.96
CA SER A 71 -5.76 -3.39 16.17
C SER A 71 -7.04 -2.60 15.92
N ALA A 72 -6.97 -1.27 15.80
CA ALA A 72 -8.14 -0.45 15.51
C ALA A 72 -8.65 -0.64 14.07
N ALA A 73 -7.83 -1.19 13.17
CA ALA A 73 -8.27 -1.50 11.81
C ALA A 73 -9.27 -2.66 11.82
N LEU A 74 -10.42 -2.43 11.16
CA LEU A 74 -11.43 -3.47 11.01
C LEU A 74 -10.96 -4.53 10.01
N ALA A 75 -10.71 -5.74 10.51
CA ALA A 75 -10.45 -6.89 9.67
C ALA A 75 -11.64 -7.16 8.74
N HIS A 76 -11.33 -7.59 7.51
CA HIS A 76 -12.34 -7.86 6.50
C HIS A 76 -13.00 -9.21 6.79
N ASP A 77 -14.30 -9.21 7.05
CA ASP A 77 -15.08 -10.43 7.22
C ASP A 77 -15.32 -11.12 5.88
N GLU A 78 -15.84 -12.37 5.92
CA GLU A 78 -16.06 -13.15 4.70
C GLU A 78 -16.98 -12.42 3.72
N ARG A 79 -18.05 -11.78 4.21
CA ARG A 79 -19.00 -11.05 3.38
C ARG A 79 -18.33 -9.86 2.66
N PHE A 80 -17.47 -9.12 3.35
CA PHE A 80 -16.70 -8.03 2.75
C PHE A 80 -15.74 -8.58 1.70
N SER A 81 -14.99 -9.63 2.03
CA SER A 81 -14.04 -10.29 1.12
C SER A 81 -14.72 -10.85 -0.12
N GLU A 82 -15.89 -11.49 0.00
CA GLU A 82 -16.72 -11.97 -1.11
C GLU A 82 -17.17 -10.82 -2.02
N CYS A 83 -17.63 -9.71 -1.43
CA CYS A 83 -18.08 -8.54 -2.19
C CYS A 83 -16.93 -7.90 -3.00
N VAL A 84 -15.75 -7.77 -2.39
CA VAL A 84 -14.56 -7.23 -3.07
C VAL A 84 -14.06 -8.22 -4.13
N THR A 85 -14.06 -9.52 -3.83
CA THR A 85 -13.69 -10.58 -4.78
C THR A 85 -14.59 -10.53 -6.02
N LEU A 86 -15.91 -10.44 -5.84
CA LEU A 86 -16.86 -10.36 -6.95
C LEU A 86 -16.55 -9.17 -7.87
N GLN A 87 -16.33 -7.98 -7.30
CA GLN A 87 -15.99 -6.78 -8.06
C GLN A 87 -14.64 -6.94 -8.78
N ALA A 88 -13.63 -7.43 -8.08
CA ALA A 88 -12.30 -7.61 -8.62
C ALA A 88 -12.27 -8.65 -9.76
N GLN A 89 -12.96 -9.77 -9.57
CA GLN A 89 -13.08 -10.82 -10.58
C GLN A 89 -13.82 -10.30 -11.81
N TYR A 90 -14.94 -9.58 -11.63
CA TYR A 90 -15.65 -8.95 -12.74
C TYR A 90 -14.76 -8.01 -13.55
N VAL A 91 -13.95 -7.17 -12.88
CA VAL A 91 -12.99 -6.30 -13.57
C VAL A 91 -11.96 -7.13 -14.34
N TYR A 92 -11.40 -8.17 -13.71
CA TYR A 92 -10.43 -9.03 -14.38
C TYR A 92 -11.03 -9.75 -15.61
N ASP A 93 -12.22 -10.34 -15.47
CA ASP A 93 -12.89 -11.08 -16.56
C ASP A 93 -13.25 -10.14 -17.73
N THR A 94 -13.71 -8.93 -17.41
CA THR A 94 -14.13 -7.94 -18.42
C THR A 94 -12.94 -7.36 -19.16
N PHE A 95 -11.89 -6.97 -18.44
CA PHE A 95 -10.77 -6.21 -19.01
C PHE A 95 -9.53 -7.05 -19.28
N GLY A 96 -9.45 -8.30 -18.79
CA GLY A 96 -8.27 -9.17 -18.85
C GLY A 96 -7.16 -8.81 -17.86
N LYS A 97 -7.34 -7.76 -17.08
CA LYS A 97 -6.37 -7.27 -16.09
C LYS A 97 -7.08 -6.53 -14.98
N PHE A 98 -6.43 -6.43 -13.83
CA PHE A 98 -6.89 -5.64 -12.69
C PHE A 98 -5.92 -4.47 -12.45
N PRO A 99 -6.38 -3.22 -12.23
CA PRO A 99 -7.77 -2.78 -12.04
C PRO A 99 -8.50 -2.37 -13.34
N GLY A 100 -8.11 -2.92 -14.48
CA GLY A 100 -8.84 -2.80 -15.75
C GLY A 100 -8.35 -1.67 -16.65
N THR A 101 -8.45 -0.42 -16.20
CA THR A 101 -8.18 0.76 -17.05
C THR A 101 -6.79 1.38 -16.86
N VAL A 102 -6.11 1.04 -15.76
CA VAL A 102 -4.72 1.44 -15.50
C VAL A 102 -3.83 0.21 -15.36
N PRO A 103 -2.50 0.34 -15.49
CA PRO A 103 -1.61 -0.79 -15.28
C PRO A 103 -1.66 -1.33 -13.85
N SER A 104 -1.50 -2.65 -13.69
CA SER A 104 -1.51 -3.32 -12.38
C SER A 104 -0.41 -2.82 -11.45
N MET A 105 0.72 -2.41 -12.01
CA MET A 105 1.80 -1.71 -11.31
C MET A 105 2.06 -0.35 -11.95
N PHE A 106 2.08 0.69 -11.12
CA PHE A 106 2.32 2.05 -11.56
C PHE A 106 3.38 2.71 -10.67
N LEU A 107 4.35 3.37 -11.29
CA LEU A 107 5.35 4.17 -10.58
C LEU A 107 5.02 5.65 -10.79
N ILE A 108 4.59 6.30 -9.72
CA ILE A 108 4.29 7.74 -9.72
C ILE A 108 5.40 8.45 -8.96
N MET A 109 6.02 9.45 -9.58
CA MET A 109 6.89 10.36 -8.86
C MET A 109 6.02 11.34 -8.08
N TYR A 110 6.17 11.36 -6.75
CA TYR A 110 5.44 12.25 -5.87
C TYR A 110 6.43 13.03 -4.98
N LEU A 111 6.25 14.34 -4.89
CA LEU A 111 6.99 15.21 -3.97
C LEU A 111 5.98 15.93 -3.08
N GLN A 112 6.16 15.82 -1.77
CA GLN A 112 5.36 16.51 -0.77
C GLN A 112 6.28 17.32 0.15
N ALA A 113 5.96 18.59 0.34
CA ALA A 113 6.57 19.44 1.34
C ALA A 113 5.47 19.93 2.29
N HIS A 114 5.66 19.75 3.60
CA HIS A 114 4.73 20.20 4.62
C HIS A 114 5.48 20.52 5.92
N HIS A 115 4.87 21.33 6.79
CA HIS A 115 5.34 21.47 8.17
C HIS A 115 4.78 20.32 9.01
N LEU A 116 5.64 19.65 9.76
CA LEU A 116 5.25 18.57 10.64
C LEU A 116 4.55 19.14 11.87
N ASP A 117 3.42 18.53 12.27
CA ASP A 117 2.78 18.82 13.56
C ASP A 117 3.56 18.12 14.67
N LEU A 118 4.49 18.84 15.29
CA LEU A 118 5.36 18.26 16.32
C LEU A 118 4.58 17.81 17.56
N ASP A 119 3.55 18.55 17.96
CA ASP A 119 2.74 18.24 19.13
C ASP A 119 2.00 16.90 18.96
N PHE A 120 1.50 16.61 17.76
CA PHE A 120 0.91 15.31 17.44
C PHE A 120 1.92 14.17 17.59
N TYR A 121 3.14 14.34 17.07
CA TYR A 121 4.17 13.31 17.15
C TYR A 121 4.66 13.12 18.58
N ASP A 122 4.90 14.20 19.33
CA ASP A 122 5.33 14.14 20.73
C ASP A 122 4.30 13.43 21.61
N LYS A 123 3.01 13.60 21.29
CA LYS A 123 1.91 12.97 22.02
C LYS A 123 1.74 11.48 21.68
N PHE A 124 1.83 11.10 20.40
CA PHE A 124 1.38 9.78 19.95
C PHE A 124 2.50 8.84 19.48
N TYR A 125 3.72 9.35 19.30
CA TYR A 125 4.86 8.60 18.77
C TYR A 125 6.01 8.52 19.77
N LYS A 126 6.84 7.49 19.61
CA LYS A 126 8.06 7.25 20.38
C LYS A 126 9.13 8.28 20.00
N PRO A 127 10.07 8.60 20.92
CA PRO A 127 11.22 9.43 20.60
C PRO A 127 11.96 8.95 19.36
N GLY A 128 12.36 9.89 18.49
CA GLY A 128 13.05 9.58 17.22
C GLY A 128 12.13 9.44 16.00
N SER A 129 10.82 9.66 16.15
CA SER A 129 9.86 9.60 15.04
C SER A 129 9.92 10.78 14.06
N TYR A 130 10.72 11.81 14.38
CA TYR A 130 11.10 12.87 13.46
C TYR A 130 12.53 13.34 13.75
N LEU A 131 13.18 13.91 12.74
CA LEU A 131 14.56 14.45 12.84
C LEU A 131 14.60 15.82 13.53
N GLN A 132 15.75 16.15 14.12
CA GLN A 132 16.00 17.46 14.74
C GLN A 132 15.84 18.64 13.76
N SER A 133 16.05 18.40 12.45
CA SER A 133 15.79 19.39 11.40
C SER A 133 14.30 19.78 11.33
N HIS A 134 13.38 18.83 11.54
CA HIS A 134 11.95 19.13 11.62
C HIS A 134 11.63 19.92 12.90
N ALA A 135 12.20 19.50 14.04
CA ALA A 135 11.98 20.14 15.34
C ALA A 135 12.35 21.64 15.34
N ARG A 136 13.42 21.99 14.61
CA ARG A 136 13.94 23.35 14.53
C ARG A 136 13.48 24.12 13.29
N HIS A 137 12.59 23.55 12.49
CA HIS A 137 12.21 24.11 11.19
C HIS A 137 11.68 25.54 11.33
N THR A 138 10.71 25.75 12.23
CA THR A 138 10.13 27.08 12.48
C THR A 138 11.18 28.09 12.92
N ALA A 139 12.04 27.73 13.87
CA ALA A 139 13.08 28.64 14.37
C ALA A 139 14.14 28.99 13.31
N HIS A 140 14.50 28.05 12.43
CA HIS A 140 15.53 28.26 11.43
C HIS A 140 15.02 28.98 10.18
N TRP A 141 13.80 28.69 9.75
CA TRP A 141 13.27 29.12 8.45
C TRP A 141 12.16 30.16 8.55
N HIS A 142 11.55 30.31 9.72
CA HIS A 142 10.48 31.28 9.99
C HIS A 142 10.73 32.10 11.27
N PRO A 143 11.94 32.67 11.48
CA PRO A 143 12.17 33.53 12.63
C PRO A 143 11.29 34.78 12.56
N GLU A 144 10.72 35.19 13.69
CA GLU A 144 10.15 36.54 13.81
C GLU A 144 11.29 37.56 13.63
N GLY A 145 11.08 38.53 12.74
CA GLY A 145 12.08 39.53 12.36
C GLY A 145 12.45 40.50 13.48
#